data_AF-A0A6M7Y1D5-F1
#
_entry.id   AF-A0A6M7Y1D5-F1
#
_cell.length_a   1.000
_cell.length_b   1.000
_cell.length_c   1.000
_cell.angle_alpha   90.00
_cell.angle_beta   90.00
_cell.angle_gamma   90.00
#
_symmetry.space_group_name_H-M   'P 1'
#
loop_
_entity.id
_entity.type
_entity.pdbx_description
1 polymer ?
#
loop_
_entity_poly.entity_id
_entity_poly.type
_entity_poly.pdbx_seq_one_letter_code
_entity_poly.pdbx_strand_id
1 'polypeptide(L)' 'MLPIFPDVDTSAVISWAGCALPNMVPRIGVGRSPGIFYNTGHGHLGWTLSAAAAQIIAEEISEQLPK' A
#
# COMPACT_ATOMS: atom_id res chain seq x y z
N MET A 1 -22.66 20.71 2.87
CA MET A 1 -21.88 21.95 2.74
C MET A 1 -20.64 21.82 3.60
N LEU A 2 -19.45 21.90 3.01
CA LEU A 2 -18.19 21.83 3.75
C LEU A 2 -17.90 23.22 4.34
N PRO A 3 -17.88 23.41 5.68
CA PRO A 3 -17.77 24.74 6.30
C PRO A 3 -16.45 25.45 6.00
N ILE A 4 -15.42 24.71 5.58
CA ILE A 4 -14.10 25.24 5.20
C ILE A 4 -14.04 25.58 3.70
N PHE A 5 -14.91 24.99 2.88
CA PHE A 5 -14.93 25.17 1.41
C PHE A 5 -16.38 25.35 0.92
N PRO A 6 -16.95 26.56 1.08
CA PRO A 6 -18.36 26.81 0.82
C PRO A 6 -18.72 26.70 -0.68
N ASP A 7 -17.77 26.97 -1.57
CA ASP A 7 -17.99 26.99 -3.03
C ASP A 7 -17.78 25.62 -3.71
N VAL A 8 -17.39 24.59 -2.96
CA VAL A 8 -17.20 23.24 -3.52
C VAL A 8 -18.54 22.52 -3.61
N ASP A 9 -19.01 22.29 -4.84
CA ASP A 9 -20.18 21.46 -5.11
C ASP A 9 -19.87 19.97 -4.87
N THR A 10 -20.62 19.36 -3.95
CA THR A 10 -20.51 17.93 -3.62
C THR A 10 -21.68 17.10 -4.15
N SER A 11 -22.56 17.67 -4.98
CA SER A 11 -23.79 17.03 -5.47
C SER A 11 -23.55 15.74 -6.26
N ALA A 12 -22.39 15.64 -6.93
CA ALA A 12 -22.00 14.50 -7.76
C ALA A 12 -20.90 13.60 -7.14
N VAL A 13 -20.60 13.75 -5.84
CA VAL A 13 -19.54 12.96 -5.19
C VAL A 13 -20.05 11.55 -4.86
N ILE A 14 -19.24 10.54 -5.20
CA ILE A 14 -19.48 9.14 -4.81
C ILE A 14 -18.55 8.80 -3.66
N SER A 15 -19.13 8.55 -2.48
CA SER A 15 -18.38 8.07 -1.31
C SER A 15 -17.92 6.63 -1.51
N TRP A 16 -16.68 6.33 -1.12
CA TRP A 16 -16.13 4.97 -1.12
C TRP A 16 -15.27 4.74 0.13
N ALA A 17 -15.06 3.47 0.48
CA ALA A 17 -14.20 3.06 1.59
C ALA A 17 -13.23 1.97 1.15
N GLY A 18 -11.97 2.08 1.59
CA GLY A 18 -10.93 1.08 1.38
C GLY A 18 -10.68 0.21 2.60
N CYS A 19 -9.95 -0.89 2.42
CA CYS A 19 -9.53 -1.78 3.50
C CYS A 19 -8.03 -1.61 3.81
N ALA A 20 -7.65 -1.67 5.08
CA ALA A 20 -6.28 -1.63 5.55
C ALA A 20 -6.05 -2.65 6.68
N LEU A 21 -4.81 -3.10 6.86
CA LEU A 21 -4.48 -4.04 7.95
C LEU A 21 -4.65 -3.35 9.32
N PRO A 22 -5.24 -4.02 10.33
CA PRO A 22 -5.54 -3.42 11.63
C PRO A 22 -4.32 -2.86 12.38
N ASN A 23 -3.15 -3.47 12.19
CA ASN A 23 -1.92 -3.07 12.87
C ASN A 23 -1.09 -2.04 12.10
N MET A 24 -1.41 -1.76 10.83
CA MET A 24 -0.73 -0.78 9.96
C MET A 24 0.79 -0.93 9.86
N VAL A 25 1.33 -2.12 10.18
CA VAL A 25 2.77 -2.39 10.06
C VAL A 25 3.03 -2.99 8.67
N PRO A 26 3.83 -2.32 7.83
CA PRO A 26 4.17 -2.86 6.52
C PRO A 26 5.01 -4.13 6.67
N ARG A 27 4.63 -5.15 5.90
CA ARG A 27 5.38 -6.39 5.75
C ARG A 27 5.82 -6.51 4.30
N ILE A 28 7.12 -6.32 4.10
CA ILE A 28 7.82 -6.40 2.82
C ILE A 28 8.93 -7.46 2.96
N GLY A 29 9.01 -8.40 2.03
CA GLY A 29 10.07 -9.41 1.98
C GLY A 29 9.59 -10.85 1.98
N VAL A 30 10.48 -11.79 2.33
CA VAL A 30 10.25 -13.23 2.18
C VAL A 30 9.10 -13.76 3.01
N GLY A 31 8.34 -14.65 2.39
CA GLY A 31 7.30 -15.43 3.02
C GLY A 31 7.82 -16.67 3.72
N ARG A 32 6.90 -17.41 4.36
CA ARG A 32 7.24 -18.67 5.03
C ARG A 32 7.53 -19.80 4.05
N SER A 33 7.01 -19.71 2.84
CA SER A 33 7.15 -20.73 1.80
C SER A 33 8.15 -20.27 0.75
N PRO A 34 8.98 -21.18 0.19
CA PRO A 34 9.92 -20.84 -0.86
C PRO A 34 9.24 -20.16 -2.06
N GLY A 35 9.83 -19.07 -2.55
CA GLY A 35 9.31 -18.31 -3.69
C GLY A 35 8.07 -17.46 -3.40
N ILE A 36 7.60 -17.40 -2.15
CA ILE A 36 6.51 -16.51 -1.73
C ILE A 36 7.10 -15.26 -1.11
N PHE A 37 6.61 -14.09 -1.54
CA PHE A 37 7.02 -12.79 -1.02
C PHE A 37 5.78 -11.98 -0.61
N TYR A 38 5.91 -11.20 0.46
CA TYR A 38 4.83 -10.35 0.96
C TYR A 38 5.15 -8.89 0.69
N ASN A 39 4.14 -8.15 0.22
CA ASN A 39 4.17 -6.70 0.07
C ASN A 39 2.82 -6.14 0.52
N THR A 40 2.57 -6.13 1.83
CA THR A 40 1.25 -5.81 2.42
C THR A 40 1.37 -4.96 3.67
N GLY A 41 0.24 -4.47 4.20
CA GLY A 41 0.19 -3.79 5.50
C GLY A 41 0.58 -2.32 5.52
N HIS A 42 0.75 -1.68 4.36
CA HIS A 42 1.21 -0.28 4.25
C HIS A 42 0.23 0.79 4.76
N GLY A 43 -1.01 0.39 5.06
CA GLY A 43 -2.03 1.32 5.56
C GLY A 43 -2.26 2.51 4.61
N HIS A 44 -2.49 3.67 5.20
CA HIS A 44 -2.76 4.92 4.47
C HIS A 44 -1.53 5.46 3.71
N LEU A 45 -0.32 5.04 4.07
CA LEU A 45 0.92 5.44 3.37
C LEU A 45 1.27 4.53 2.20
N GLY A 46 0.46 3.50 1.91
CA GLY A 46 0.73 2.55 0.84
C GLY A 46 0.90 3.18 -0.53
N TRP A 47 0.11 4.21 -0.86
CA TRP A 47 0.29 4.94 -2.11
C TRP A 47 1.63 5.68 -2.16
N THR A 48 1.95 6.45 -1.11
CA THR A 48 3.17 7.25 -1.00
C THR A 48 4.44 6.39 -1.05
N LEU A 49 4.42 5.24 -0.36
CA LEU A 49 5.59 4.37 -0.20
C LEU A 49 5.66 3.26 -1.26
N SER A 50 4.70 3.21 -2.20
CA SER A 50 4.57 2.14 -3.19
C SER A 50 5.84 1.91 -4.00
N ALA A 51 6.49 2.98 -4.47
CA ALA A 51 7.70 2.91 -5.26
C ALA A 51 8.88 2.33 -4.45
N ALA A 52 9.07 2.79 -3.22
CA ALA A 52 10.13 2.29 -2.35
C ALA A 52 9.89 0.82 -1.97
N ALA A 53 8.64 0.45 -1.65
CA ALA A 53 8.27 -0.93 -1.35
C ALA A 53 8.49 -1.86 -2.55
N ALA A 54 8.21 -1.40 -3.77
CA ALA A 54 8.47 -2.13 -5.00
C ALA A 54 9.97 -2.34 -5.26
N GLN A 55 10.82 -1.37 -4.92
CA GLN A 55 12.26 -1.54 -5.02
C GLN A 55 12.78 -2.60 -4.05
N ILE A 56 12.39 -2.50 -2.77
CA ILE A 56 12.82 -3.44 -1.72
C ILE A 56 12.42 -4.88 -2.07
N ILE A 57 11.17 -5.08 -2.51
CA ILE A 57 10.71 -6.43 -2.85
C ILE A 57 11.42 -6.99 -4.10
N ALA A 58 11.78 -6.14 -5.06
CA ALA A 58 12.50 -6.56 -6.26
C ALA A 58 13.96 -6.98 -5.96
N GLU A 59 14.62 -6.28 -5.04
CA GLU A 59 15.95 -6.63 -4.54
C GLU A 59 15.91 -8.02 -3.86
N GLU A 60 14.96 -8.24 -2.95
CA GLU A 60 14.78 -9.52 -2.25
C GLU A 60 14.50 -10.71 -3.21
N ILE A 61 13.67 -10.49 -4.23
CA ILE A 61 13.39 -11.51 -5.26
C ILE A 61 14.66 -11.84 -6.05
N SER A 62 15.45 -10.82 -6.39
CA SER A 62 16.66 -10.98 -7.20
C SER A 62 17.76 -11.76 -6.45
N GLU A 63 17.82 -11.64 -5.13
CA GLU A 63 18.76 -12.40 -4.30
C GLU A 63 18.41 -13.90 -4.20
N GLN A 64 17.13 -14.25 -4.31
CA GLN A 64 16.67 -15.64 -4.19
C GLN A 64 16.58 -16.39 -5.51
N LEU A 65 16.57 -15.68 -6.64
CA LEU A 65 16.60 -16.31 -7.95
C LEU A 65 18.03 -16.75 -8.29
N PRO A 66 18.23 -17.98 -8.78
CA PRO A 66 19.52 -18.39 -9.31
C PRO A 66 19.90 -17.49 -10.49
N LYS A 67 21.16 -17.05 -10.54
CA LYS A 67 21.73 -16.30 -11.66
C LYS A 67 21.97 -17.19 -12.87
#